data_AF-A0A833Z341-F1
#
_entry.id   AF-A0A833Z341-F1
#
_cell.length_a   1.000
_cell.length_b   1.000
_cell.length_c   1.000
_cell.angle_alpha   90.00
_cell.angle_beta   90.00
_cell.angle_gamma   90.00
#
_symmetry.space_group_name_H-M   'P 1'
#
loop_
_entity.id
_entity.type
_entity.pdbx_description
1 polymer ?
#
loop_
_entity_poly.entity_id
_entity_poly.type
_entity_poly.pdbx_seq_one_letter_code
_entity_poly.pdbx_strand_id
1 'polypeptide(L)'
;MEKSFSWLLLFLLLGAWAPAPGITFPDAPLLVNEDVKRTVDLSSHLAKVTVEMVLAHPGGSSTSRATSFLLALEPELEARLAYLRVQVKGEDEEENNLEVRETKIKGKSERFFTVKLPVALDPGTKIPVILETVYTHVLQPYPTQITQSEKQFVVFEGNHYFYSPYPTKTQTMRVKLASRNVESYTKLGNPTRSEDLLDYGPFRDVPAYSQVGSYGVSSIPVYFREGLLE
;
A
#
# COMPACT_ATOMS: atom_id res chain seq x y z
N MET A 1 -37.37 -59.48 35.68
CA MET A 1 -37.39 -59.63 34.20
C MET A 1 -37.87 -58.29 33.66
N GLU A 2 -37.28 -57.82 32.56
CA GLU A 2 -37.41 -56.46 31.95
C GLU A 2 -36.49 -55.41 32.64
N LYS A 3 -35.31 -55.04 32.13
CA LYS A 3 -34.94 -54.26 30.90
C LYS A 3 -35.82 -52.99 30.78
N SER A 4 -35.37 -51.78 30.47
CA SER A 4 -34.11 -51.15 30.06
C SER A 4 -34.48 -49.68 29.74
N PHE A 5 -33.61 -48.70 29.99
CA PHE A 5 -33.05 -47.76 28.98
C PHE A 5 -32.56 -46.45 29.59
N SER A 6 -31.26 -46.25 29.44
CA SER A 6 -30.51 -45.01 29.67
C SER A 6 -30.71 -44.05 28.50
N TRP A 7 -30.87 -42.74 28.77
CA TRP A 7 -30.76 -41.69 27.76
C TRP A 7 -29.66 -40.70 28.18
N LEU A 8 -28.53 -40.75 27.46
CA LEU A 8 -27.47 -39.74 27.49
C LEU A 8 -27.96 -38.44 26.82
N LEU A 9 -27.82 -37.30 27.48
CA LEU A 9 -27.92 -35.97 26.87
C LEU A 9 -26.51 -35.47 26.53
N LEU A 10 -26.17 -35.56 25.24
CA LEU A 10 -24.95 -35.02 24.64
C LEU A 10 -25.23 -33.55 24.23
N PHE A 11 -24.67 -32.59 24.96
CA PHE A 11 -24.70 -31.17 24.55
C PHE A 11 -23.57 -30.90 23.55
N LEU A 12 -23.95 -30.67 22.29
CA LEU A 12 -23.05 -30.30 21.19
C LEU A 12 -22.88 -28.77 21.20
N LEU A 13 -21.71 -28.31 21.63
CA LEU A 13 -21.34 -26.89 21.66
C LEU A 13 -20.86 -26.47 20.27
N LEU A 14 -21.76 -25.93 19.44
CA LEU A 14 -21.37 -25.20 18.22
C LEU A 14 -20.75 -23.86 18.64
N GLY A 15 -19.41 -23.78 18.61
CA GLY A 15 -18.69 -22.52 18.66
C GLY A 15 -18.88 -21.76 17.35
N ALA A 16 -19.71 -20.71 17.37
CA ALA A 16 -19.84 -19.78 16.25
C ALA A 16 -18.56 -18.94 16.14
N TRP A 17 -17.78 -19.15 15.07
CA TRP A 17 -16.69 -18.26 14.69
C TRP A 17 -17.30 -16.96 14.17
N ALA A 18 -17.30 -15.92 15.00
CA ALA A 18 -17.60 -14.56 14.56
C ALA A 18 -16.31 -13.92 14.01
N PRO A 19 -16.30 -13.34 12.80
CA PRO A 19 -15.19 -12.52 12.35
C PRO A 19 -15.06 -11.31 13.28
N ALA A 20 -13.83 -10.97 13.66
CA ALA A 20 -13.54 -9.84 14.55
C ALA A 20 -14.10 -8.54 13.94
N PRO A 21 -14.72 -7.64 14.75
CA PRO A 21 -15.15 -6.34 14.25
C PRO A 21 -13.92 -5.54 13.81
N GLY A 22 -13.90 -5.16 12.53
CA GLY A 22 -12.96 -4.17 12.03
C GLY A 22 -13.14 -2.86 12.80
N ILE A 23 -12.02 -2.21 13.14
CA ILE A 23 -12.01 -0.93 13.83
C ILE A 23 -12.74 0.09 12.95
N THR A 24 -13.96 0.46 13.34
CA THR A 24 -14.72 1.53 12.69
C THR A 24 -14.35 2.85 13.34
N PHE A 25 -13.75 3.74 12.56
CA PHE A 25 -13.47 5.11 12.97
C PHE A 25 -14.77 5.93 12.82
N PRO A 26 -15.29 6.56 13.88
CA PRO A 26 -16.44 7.45 13.77
C PRO A 26 -15.98 8.75 13.08
N ASP A 27 -16.78 9.25 12.13
CA ASP A 27 -16.67 10.54 11.43
C ASP A 27 -15.86 10.67 10.13
N ALA A 28 -15.32 9.60 9.53
CA ALA A 28 -14.85 9.68 8.14
C ALA A 28 -15.88 9.06 7.17
N PRO A 29 -16.29 9.74 6.08
CA PRO A 29 -17.01 9.06 5.00
C PRO A 29 -16.15 7.87 4.54
N LEU A 30 -16.77 6.69 4.49
CA LEU A 30 -16.06 5.45 4.21
C LEU A 30 -15.66 5.43 2.74
N LEU A 31 -14.44 5.86 2.43
CA LEU A 31 -13.90 5.83 1.07
C LEU A 31 -13.32 4.45 0.75
N VAL A 32 -13.27 4.12 -0.54
CA VAL A 32 -12.71 2.86 -1.05
C VAL A 32 -11.81 3.15 -2.23
N ASN A 33 -10.63 2.52 -2.28
CA ASN A 33 -9.79 2.57 -3.46
C ASN A 33 -10.30 1.51 -4.44
N GLU A 34 -10.79 1.92 -5.61
CA GLU A 34 -11.26 0.95 -6.60
C GLU A 34 -10.12 0.32 -7.37
N ASP A 35 -9.22 1.13 -7.89
CA ASP A 35 -8.06 0.66 -8.62
C ASP A 35 -6.84 1.45 -8.15
N VAL A 36 -5.73 0.75 -7.95
CA VAL A 36 -4.46 1.34 -7.52
C VAL A 36 -3.33 0.79 -8.37
N LYS A 37 -2.63 1.66 -9.09
CA LYS A 37 -1.44 1.33 -9.85
C LYS A 37 -0.24 2.00 -9.20
N ARG A 38 0.58 1.21 -8.52
CA ARG A 38 1.80 1.67 -7.85
C ARG A 38 3.00 1.41 -8.76
N THR A 39 3.78 2.44 -9.03
CA THR A 39 5.08 2.34 -9.70
C THR A 39 6.17 2.76 -8.73
N VAL A 40 7.13 1.88 -8.48
CA VAL A 40 8.33 2.14 -7.66
C VAL A 40 9.52 2.22 -8.60
N ASP A 41 10.04 3.42 -8.82
CA ASP A 41 11.25 3.65 -9.61
C ASP A 41 12.47 3.72 -8.68
N LEU A 42 13.33 2.72 -8.82
CA LEU A 42 14.60 2.52 -8.12
C LEU A 42 15.80 2.67 -9.07
N SER A 43 15.63 3.37 -10.19
CA SER A 43 16.71 3.60 -11.17
C SER A 43 17.78 4.59 -10.68
N SER A 44 17.46 5.36 -9.64
CA SER A 44 18.38 6.29 -8.99
C SER A 44 18.64 5.89 -7.53
N HIS A 45 19.52 6.60 -6.85
CA HIS A 45 19.75 6.45 -5.40
C HIS A 45 18.51 6.84 -4.54
N LEU A 46 17.48 7.41 -5.16
CA LEU A 46 16.19 7.73 -4.56
C LEU A 46 15.14 6.70 -4.99
N ALA A 47 14.26 6.32 -4.08
CA ALA A 47 13.06 5.58 -4.43
C ALA A 47 11.92 6.55 -4.70
N LYS A 48 11.49 6.62 -5.96
CA LYS A 48 10.32 7.42 -6.36
C LYS A 48 9.12 6.50 -6.47
N VAL A 49 8.07 6.76 -5.72
CA VAL A 49 6.83 5.98 -5.73
C VAL A 49 5.70 6.84 -6.26
N THR A 50 5.18 6.47 -7.41
CA THR A 50 3.99 7.07 -8.04
C THR A 50 2.82 6.12 -7.90
N VAL A 51 1.72 6.61 -7.34
CA VAL A 51 0.48 5.84 -7.15
C VAL A 51 -0.63 6.54 -7.90
N GLU A 52 -1.09 5.93 -8.99
CA GLU A 52 -2.34 6.33 -9.64
C GLU A 52 -3.49 5.54 -9.00
N MET A 53 -4.42 6.22 -8.34
CA MET A 53 -5.55 5.59 -7.68
C MET A 53 -6.89 6.19 -8.09
N VAL A 54 -7.91 5.35 -8.12
CA VAL A 54 -9.31 5.78 -8.29
C VAL A 54 -9.99 5.68 -6.92
N LEU A 55 -10.19 6.85 -6.30
CA LEU A 55 -10.87 6.96 -5.02
C LEU A 55 -12.38 7.04 -5.25
N ALA A 56 -13.13 6.12 -4.66
CA ALA A 56 -14.58 6.08 -4.77
C ALA A 56 -15.26 6.34 -3.44
N HIS A 57 -16.36 7.09 -3.50
CA HIS A 57 -17.33 7.13 -2.43
C HIS A 57 -18.38 6.04 -2.68
N PRO A 58 -18.50 5.01 -1.83
CA PRO A 58 -19.57 4.02 -1.96
C PRO A 58 -20.94 4.71 -1.86
N GLY A 59 -21.87 4.32 -2.72
CA GLY A 59 -23.23 4.86 -2.71
C GLY A 59 -23.99 4.39 -1.48
N GLY A 60 -24.36 5.33 -0.61
CA GLY A 60 -25.24 5.10 0.53
C GLY A 60 -25.98 6.37 0.87
N SER A 61 -27.29 6.29 1.11
CA SER A 61 -28.15 7.48 1.32
C SER A 61 -27.86 8.25 2.63
N SER A 62 -27.01 7.70 3.51
CA SER A 62 -26.71 8.23 4.84
C SER A 62 -25.29 8.78 5.01
N THR A 63 -24.48 8.83 3.94
CA THR A 63 -23.09 9.30 4.02
C THR A 63 -22.96 10.72 3.49
N SER A 64 -22.35 11.61 4.27
CA SER A 64 -22.03 12.98 3.88
C SER A 64 -20.95 13.00 2.79
N ARG A 65 -20.95 14.05 1.96
CA ARG A 65 -19.93 14.28 0.93
C ARG A 65 -18.54 14.31 1.55
N ALA A 66 -17.55 13.69 0.90
CA ALA A 66 -16.17 13.72 1.35
C ALA A 66 -15.46 14.97 0.80
N THR A 67 -15.04 15.89 1.65
CA THR A 67 -14.27 17.09 1.27
C THR A 67 -12.77 16.87 1.31
N SER A 68 -12.32 15.81 1.97
CA SER A 68 -10.93 15.42 2.13
C SER A 68 -10.81 13.92 2.31
N PHE A 69 -9.62 13.39 2.06
CA PHE A 69 -9.29 12.01 2.37
C PHE A 69 -7.96 11.93 3.11
N LEU A 70 -7.70 10.78 3.71
CA LEU A 70 -6.54 10.51 4.53
C LEU A 70 -5.53 9.66 3.76
N LEU A 71 -4.27 10.08 3.80
CA LEU A 71 -3.12 9.30 3.37
C LEU A 71 -2.36 8.80 4.58
N ALA A 72 -1.91 7.56 4.53
CA ALA A 72 -1.04 6.96 5.53
C ALA A 72 0.30 6.63 4.88
N LEU A 73 1.40 6.94 5.56
CA LEU A 73 2.72 6.49 5.13
C LEU A 73 3.06 5.13 5.73
N GLU A 74 3.84 4.34 5.00
CA GLU A 74 4.39 3.09 5.49
C GLU A 74 5.32 3.36 6.68
N PRO A 75 5.15 2.70 7.84
CA PRO A 75 5.97 2.94 9.04
C PRO A 75 7.47 2.79 8.80
N GLU A 76 7.85 1.90 7.88
CA GLU A 76 9.26 1.63 7.53
C GLU A 76 9.89 2.76 6.70
N LEU A 77 9.08 3.54 5.96
CA LEU A 77 9.54 4.56 5.02
C LEU A 77 9.27 6.00 5.49
N GLU A 78 8.37 6.20 6.45
CA GLU A 78 7.88 7.53 6.85
C GLU A 78 8.97 8.49 7.36
N ALA A 79 10.05 7.95 7.95
CA ALA A 79 11.19 8.71 8.45
C ALA A 79 12.16 9.16 7.34
N ARG A 80 12.03 8.58 6.14
CA ARG A 80 12.91 8.79 4.99
C ARG A 80 12.26 9.59 3.86
N LEU A 81 11.03 10.05 4.07
CA LEU A 81 10.28 10.88 3.13
C LEU A 81 10.97 12.23 2.92
N ALA A 82 11.31 12.54 1.66
CA ALA A 82 11.88 13.81 1.26
C ALA A 82 10.88 14.69 0.50
N TYR A 83 9.93 14.09 -0.20
CA TYR A 83 8.93 14.79 -1.00
C TYR A 83 7.62 14.04 -1.02
N LEU A 84 6.51 14.78 -0.98
CA LEU A 84 5.15 14.26 -1.14
C LEU A 84 4.34 15.28 -1.95
N ARG A 85 3.72 14.80 -3.01
CA ARG A 85 2.80 15.56 -3.86
C ARG A 85 1.54 14.74 -4.10
N VAL A 86 0.40 15.41 -4.13
CA VAL A 86 -0.87 14.80 -4.50
C VAL A 86 -1.55 15.69 -5.51
N GLN A 87 -2.06 15.11 -6.58
CA GLN A 87 -2.76 15.83 -7.64
C GLN A 87 -3.96 15.04 -8.14
N VAL A 88 -4.95 15.74 -8.68
CA VAL A 88 -6.03 15.08 -9.45
C VAL A 88 -5.50 14.77 -10.85
N LYS A 89 -5.93 13.65 -11.44
CA LYS A 89 -5.55 13.32 -12.81
C LYS A 89 -6.20 14.32 -13.79
N GLY A 90 -5.39 15.13 -14.44
CA GLY A 90 -5.78 16.12 -15.45
C GLY A 90 -4.61 16.49 -16.35
N GLU A 91 -4.83 17.34 -17.35
CA GLU A 91 -3.81 17.72 -18.34
C GLU A 91 -2.76 18.70 -17.79
N ASP A 92 -3.13 19.57 -16.85
CA ASP A 92 -2.24 20.58 -16.25
C ASP A 92 -1.72 20.15 -14.87
N GLU A 93 -0.44 19.84 -14.75
CA GLU A 93 0.14 19.31 -13.49
C GLU A 93 0.22 20.36 -12.36
N GLU A 94 0.31 21.66 -12.70
CA GLU A 94 0.45 22.72 -11.69
C GLU A 94 -0.90 23.11 -11.08
N GLU A 95 -1.97 23.15 -11.88
CA GLU A 95 -3.32 23.53 -11.43
C GLU A 95 -4.01 22.42 -10.63
N ASN A 96 -3.64 21.16 -10.88
CA ASN A 96 -4.30 20.00 -10.27
C ASN A 96 -3.71 19.58 -8.91
N ASN A 97 -2.75 20.33 -8.38
CA ASN A 97 -2.12 20.06 -7.09
C ASN A 97 -3.10 20.23 -5.93
N LEU A 98 -3.12 19.26 -5.03
CA LEU A 98 -3.98 19.27 -3.85
C LEU A 98 -3.23 19.74 -2.60
N GLU A 99 -3.96 20.43 -1.73
CA GLU A 99 -3.43 20.86 -0.44
C GLU A 99 -3.29 19.65 0.48
N VAL A 100 -2.06 19.40 0.94
CA VAL A 100 -1.72 18.30 1.85
C VAL A 100 -1.30 18.86 3.20
N ARG A 101 -1.92 18.37 4.28
CA ARG A 101 -1.58 18.75 5.66
C ARG A 101 -1.27 17.53 6.49
N GLU A 102 -0.15 17.54 7.21
CA GLU A 102 0.17 16.49 8.17
C GLU A 102 -0.85 16.48 9.32
N THR A 103 -1.30 15.30 9.71
CA THR A 103 -2.25 15.09 10.81
C THR A 103 -1.83 13.92 11.67
N LYS A 104 -2.25 13.92 12.93
CA LYS A 104 -2.00 12.83 13.88
C LYS A 104 -3.33 12.22 14.28
N ILE A 105 -3.40 10.89 14.22
CA ILE A 105 -4.59 10.13 14.61
C ILE A 105 -4.36 9.53 15.99
N LYS A 106 -5.34 9.73 16.89
CA LYS A 106 -5.27 9.18 18.24
C LYS A 106 -5.19 7.64 18.18
N GLY A 107 -4.22 7.06 18.88
CA GLY A 107 -4.03 5.61 18.95
C GLY A 107 -3.22 5.01 17.80
N LYS A 108 -2.67 5.85 16.92
CA LYS A 108 -1.79 5.43 15.82
C LYS A 108 -0.48 6.21 15.86
N SER A 109 0.64 5.51 15.62
CA SER A 109 1.98 6.10 15.66
C SER A 109 2.48 6.51 14.28
N GLU A 110 1.83 6.04 13.22
CA GLU A 110 2.18 6.31 11.83
C GLU A 110 1.92 7.80 11.47
N ARG A 111 2.63 8.30 10.46
CA ARG A 111 2.42 9.64 9.91
C ARG A 111 1.24 9.63 8.93
N PHE A 112 0.30 10.54 9.16
CA PHE A 112 -0.87 10.72 8.32
C PHE A 112 -0.88 12.09 7.67
N PHE A 113 -1.51 12.17 6.50
CA PHE A 113 -1.75 13.42 5.81
C PHE A 113 -3.21 13.52 5.41
N THR A 114 -3.83 14.66 5.67
CA THR A 114 -5.14 15.00 5.13
C THR A 114 -4.96 15.74 3.82
N VAL A 115 -5.60 15.25 2.77
CA VAL A 115 -5.61 15.87 1.44
C VAL A 115 -6.97 16.46 1.20
N LYS A 116 -7.03 17.76 0.90
CA LYS A 116 -8.27 18.45 0.56
C LYS A 116 -8.63 18.20 -0.90
N LEU A 117 -9.84 17.73 -1.15
CA LEU A 117 -10.35 17.55 -2.50
C LEU A 117 -10.77 18.91 -3.07
N PRO A 118 -10.58 19.14 -4.39
CA PRO A 118 -10.95 20.40 -5.02
C PRO A 118 -12.47 20.54 -5.09
N VAL A 119 -13.17 19.42 -5.29
CA VAL A 119 -14.63 19.30 -5.24
C VAL A 119 -14.98 18.18 -4.27
N ALA A 120 -15.99 18.42 -3.42
CA ALA A 120 -16.45 17.41 -2.49
C ALA A 120 -17.01 16.19 -3.26
N LEU A 121 -16.54 15.00 -2.91
CA LEU A 121 -16.93 13.76 -3.54
C LEU A 121 -18.32 13.33 -3.04
N ASP A 122 -19.30 13.28 -3.95
CA ASP A 122 -20.66 12.82 -3.68
C ASP A 122 -20.73 11.30 -3.54
N PRO A 123 -21.66 10.74 -2.75
CA PRO A 123 -21.89 9.30 -2.69
C PRO A 123 -22.15 8.69 -4.08
N GLY A 124 -21.44 7.60 -4.40
CA GLY A 124 -21.51 6.94 -5.71
C GLY A 124 -20.59 7.53 -6.78
N THR A 125 -19.89 8.63 -6.49
CA THR A 125 -18.93 9.25 -7.42
C THR A 125 -17.50 8.79 -7.16
N LYS A 126 -16.62 9.06 -8.12
CA LYS A 126 -15.22 8.62 -8.12
C LYS A 126 -14.32 9.76 -8.60
N ILE A 127 -13.10 9.81 -8.09
CA ILE A 127 -12.09 10.77 -8.49
C ILE A 127 -10.73 10.08 -8.70
N PRO A 128 -10.08 10.27 -9.86
CA PRO A 128 -8.72 9.79 -10.08
C PRO A 128 -7.71 10.74 -9.42
N VAL A 129 -6.83 10.18 -8.59
CA VAL A 129 -5.80 10.91 -7.84
C VAL A 129 -4.45 10.28 -8.12
N ILE A 130 -3.42 11.11 -8.25
CA ILE A 130 -2.03 10.70 -8.39
C ILE A 130 -1.29 11.17 -7.14
N LEU A 131 -0.65 10.22 -6.45
CA LEU A 131 0.22 10.46 -5.31
C LEU A 131 1.66 10.20 -5.73
N GLU A 132 2.54 11.14 -5.48
CA GLU A 132 3.97 11.01 -5.70
C GLU A 132 4.72 11.17 -4.38
N THR A 133 5.58 10.21 -4.07
CA THR A 133 6.44 10.27 -2.90
C THR A 133 7.87 9.95 -3.29
N VAL A 134 8.83 10.64 -2.68
CA VAL A 134 10.26 10.38 -2.88
C VAL A 134 10.89 10.09 -1.53
N TYR A 135 11.58 8.96 -1.47
CA TYR A 135 12.30 8.51 -0.28
C TYR A 135 13.80 8.53 -0.53
N THR A 136 14.53 8.97 0.48
CA THR A 136 16.01 9.02 0.48
C THR A 136 16.55 7.94 1.41
N HIS A 137 17.76 7.44 1.19
CA HIS A 137 18.42 6.49 2.11
C HIS A 137 17.62 5.20 2.40
N VAL A 138 16.83 4.74 1.41
CA VAL A 138 16.07 3.48 1.48
C VAL A 138 16.70 2.35 0.66
N LEU A 139 17.70 2.67 -0.16
CA LEU A 139 18.54 1.69 -0.85
C LEU A 139 19.76 1.43 0.02
N GLN A 140 19.90 0.18 0.49
CA GLN A 140 21.00 -0.22 1.37
C GLN A 140 22.05 -0.99 0.58
N PRO A 141 23.34 -0.64 0.68
CA PRO A 141 24.40 -1.38 0.03
C PRO A 141 24.51 -2.80 0.59
N TYR A 142 24.60 -3.79 -0.30
CA TYR A 142 24.77 -5.19 0.05
C TYR A 142 25.79 -5.85 -0.89
N PRO A 143 26.89 -6.42 -0.39
CA PRO A 143 27.38 -6.33 0.98
C PRO A 143 27.77 -4.90 1.36
N THR A 144 27.94 -4.64 2.66
CA THR A 144 28.32 -3.31 3.19
C THR A 144 29.78 -2.95 2.91
N GLN A 145 30.60 -3.92 2.51
CA GLN A 145 32.01 -3.73 2.15
C GLN A 145 32.27 -4.49 0.85
N ILE A 146 32.91 -3.81 -0.11
CA ILE A 146 33.29 -4.39 -1.40
C ILE A 146 34.78 -4.16 -1.64
N THR A 147 35.42 -5.08 -2.36
CA THR A 147 36.76 -4.86 -2.90
C THR A 147 36.72 -3.91 -4.10
N GLN A 148 37.86 -3.33 -4.49
CA GLN A 148 37.92 -2.39 -5.62
C GLN A 148 37.39 -2.97 -6.95
N SER A 149 37.50 -4.29 -7.13
CA SER A 149 37.08 -4.99 -8.35
C SER A 149 35.63 -5.50 -8.31
N GLU A 150 34.96 -5.41 -7.16
CA GLU A 150 33.61 -5.94 -6.97
C GLU A 150 32.53 -4.96 -7.41
N LYS A 151 31.39 -5.51 -7.81
CA LYS A 151 30.21 -4.73 -8.21
C LYS A 151 29.35 -4.48 -6.97
N GLN A 152 28.89 -3.25 -6.79
CA GLN A 152 27.96 -2.89 -5.73
C GLN A 152 26.54 -3.41 -6.05
N PHE A 153 25.93 -4.13 -5.11
CA PHE A 153 24.49 -4.38 -5.11
C PHE A 153 23.82 -3.54 -4.03
N VAL A 154 22.52 -3.31 -4.22
CA VAL A 154 21.67 -2.62 -3.27
C VAL A 154 20.42 -3.44 -3.00
N VAL A 155 19.87 -3.23 -1.81
CA VAL A 155 18.61 -3.82 -1.37
C VAL A 155 17.63 -2.69 -1.16
N PHE A 156 16.46 -2.84 -1.76
CA PHE A 156 15.28 -2.07 -1.42
C PHE A 156 14.34 -2.95 -0.62
N GLU A 157 13.88 -2.45 0.54
CA GLU A 157 12.84 -3.07 1.34
C GLU A 157 11.59 -2.18 1.34
N GLY A 158 10.46 -2.76 0.94
CA GLY A 158 9.17 -2.06 0.92
C GLY A 158 7.96 -2.99 0.97
N ASN A 159 6.76 -2.42 0.91
CA ASN A 159 5.49 -3.16 1.01
C ASN A 159 4.93 -3.57 -0.37
N HIS A 160 4.43 -4.81 -0.52
CA HIS A 160 3.74 -5.29 -1.74
C HIS A 160 2.42 -4.60 -1.99
N TYR A 161 1.76 -4.20 -0.91
CA TYR A 161 0.42 -3.63 -0.97
C TYR A 161 0.50 -2.11 -0.82
N PHE A 162 -0.47 -1.40 -1.39
CA PHE A 162 -0.61 0.02 -1.13
C PHE A 162 -1.08 0.21 0.32
N TYR A 163 -0.21 0.75 1.16
CA TYR A 163 -0.53 1.02 2.55
C TYR A 163 -1.47 2.22 2.64
N SER A 164 -2.74 1.96 2.94
CA SER A 164 -3.77 2.99 2.98
C SER A 164 -4.79 2.72 4.08
N PRO A 165 -5.43 3.76 4.65
CA PRO A 165 -6.49 3.60 5.63
C PRO A 165 -7.79 3.06 5.04
N TYR A 166 -7.86 2.93 3.71
CA TYR A 166 -9.03 2.46 2.97
C TYR A 166 -8.79 1.06 2.38
N PRO A 167 -9.83 0.23 2.27
CA PRO A 167 -9.72 -1.02 1.54
C PRO A 167 -9.55 -0.77 0.05
N THR A 168 -8.82 -1.65 -0.63
CA THR A 168 -8.51 -1.57 -2.05
C THR A 168 -9.10 -2.75 -2.81
N LYS A 169 -9.93 -2.50 -3.82
CA LYS A 169 -10.56 -3.58 -4.62
C LYS A 169 -9.56 -4.25 -5.55
N THR A 170 -8.81 -3.47 -6.33
CA THR A 170 -7.74 -3.99 -7.20
C THR A 170 -6.48 -3.16 -7.08
N GLN A 171 -5.32 -3.82 -7.07
CA GLN A 171 -4.03 -3.13 -7.16
C GLN A 171 -3.00 -3.90 -7.96
N THR A 172 -2.13 -3.14 -8.64
CA THR A 172 -0.93 -3.64 -9.32
C THR A 172 0.29 -2.86 -8.84
N MET A 173 1.44 -3.51 -8.87
CA MET A 173 2.71 -2.87 -8.53
C MET A 173 3.75 -3.15 -9.61
N ARG A 174 4.36 -2.11 -10.14
CA ARG A 174 5.49 -2.16 -11.05
C ARG A 174 6.73 -1.64 -10.34
N VAL A 175 7.81 -2.40 -10.33
CA VAL A 175 9.11 -1.98 -9.80
C VAL A 175 10.07 -1.85 -10.98
N LYS A 176 10.64 -0.65 -11.15
CA LYS A 176 11.67 -0.36 -12.14
C LYS A 176 13.02 -0.29 -11.45
N LEU A 177 13.96 -1.09 -11.91
CA LEU A 177 15.28 -1.24 -11.31
C LEU A 177 16.33 -0.44 -12.09
N ALA A 178 17.43 -0.14 -11.44
CA ALA A 178 18.54 0.56 -12.09
C ALA A 178 19.30 -0.32 -13.11
N SER A 179 19.15 -1.64 -13.02
CA SER A 179 19.77 -2.55 -13.98
C SER A 179 19.01 -3.87 -14.12
N ARG A 180 19.28 -4.57 -15.22
CA ARG A 180 18.78 -5.92 -15.49
C ARG A 180 19.43 -6.99 -14.60
N ASN A 181 20.46 -6.65 -13.81
CA ASN A 181 21.18 -7.60 -12.94
C ASN A 181 20.49 -7.70 -11.58
N VAL A 182 19.47 -8.55 -11.51
CA VAL A 182 18.68 -8.81 -10.30
C VAL A 182 19.14 -10.13 -9.69
N GLU A 183 19.65 -10.07 -8.46
CA GLU A 183 20.09 -11.25 -7.69
C GLU A 183 18.88 -12.03 -7.16
N SER A 184 17.97 -11.32 -6.49
CA SER A 184 16.75 -11.93 -5.99
C SER A 184 15.62 -10.91 -5.80
N TYR A 185 14.40 -11.40 -5.87
CA TYR A 185 13.19 -10.63 -5.66
C TYR A 185 12.08 -11.57 -5.19
N THR A 186 11.14 -11.04 -4.40
CA THR A 186 10.02 -11.82 -3.88
C THR A 186 9.14 -12.39 -5.00
N LYS A 187 8.52 -13.55 -4.75
CA LYS A 187 7.67 -14.25 -5.74
C LYS A 187 6.18 -14.16 -5.43
N LEU A 188 5.77 -13.24 -4.56
CA LEU A 188 4.38 -13.08 -4.17
C LEU A 188 3.51 -12.75 -5.40
N GLY A 189 2.47 -13.55 -5.64
CA GLY A 189 1.56 -13.34 -6.76
C GLY A 189 2.15 -13.69 -8.13
N ASN A 190 3.21 -14.50 -8.19
CA ASN A 190 3.88 -14.94 -9.42
C ASN A 190 4.26 -13.77 -10.35
N PRO A 191 5.13 -12.86 -9.89
CA PRO A 191 5.46 -11.66 -10.64
C PRO A 191 6.15 -11.98 -11.96
N THR A 192 5.84 -11.17 -12.97
CA THR A 192 6.53 -11.23 -14.25
C THR A 192 7.76 -10.31 -14.22
N ARG A 193 8.84 -10.75 -14.85
CA ARG A 193 10.07 -9.96 -15.01
C ARG A 193 10.30 -9.71 -16.49
N SER A 194 10.51 -8.45 -16.84
CA SER A 194 10.91 -8.03 -18.18
C SER A 194 12.10 -7.09 -18.05
N GLU A 195 13.30 -7.55 -18.41
CA GLU A 195 14.53 -6.74 -18.33
C GLU A 195 14.80 -6.21 -16.90
N ASP A 196 14.62 -4.91 -16.69
CA ASP A 196 14.76 -4.14 -15.45
C ASP A 196 13.41 -3.84 -14.76
N LEU A 197 12.30 -4.38 -15.28
CA LEU A 197 10.96 -4.23 -14.73
C LEU A 197 10.48 -5.52 -14.04
N LEU A 198 9.87 -5.36 -12.87
CA LEU A 198 9.14 -6.40 -12.14
C LEU A 198 7.68 -5.97 -11.98
N ASP A 199 6.76 -6.77 -12.48
CA ASP A 199 5.33 -6.54 -12.37
C ASP A 199 4.70 -7.55 -11.39
N TYR A 200 4.01 -7.04 -10.38
CA TYR A 200 3.34 -7.77 -9.33
C TYR A 200 1.82 -7.56 -9.38
N GLY A 201 1.08 -8.59 -9.00
CA GLY A 201 -0.37 -8.58 -9.01
C GLY A 201 -0.96 -8.95 -10.39
N PRO A 202 -2.27 -8.77 -10.58
CA PRO A 202 -3.18 -7.99 -9.75
C PRO A 202 -3.51 -8.66 -8.41
N PHE A 203 -3.50 -7.88 -7.33
CA PHE A 203 -4.04 -8.29 -6.04
C PHE A 203 -5.46 -7.76 -5.90
N ARG A 204 -6.36 -8.56 -5.33
CA ARG A 204 -7.77 -8.22 -5.15
C ARG A 204 -8.16 -8.18 -3.68
N ASP A 205 -9.14 -7.32 -3.36
CA ASP A 205 -9.79 -7.23 -2.06
C ASP A 205 -8.80 -7.11 -0.89
N VAL A 206 -7.90 -6.12 -1.01
CA VAL A 206 -6.82 -5.86 -0.07
C VAL A 206 -7.37 -5.03 1.10
N PRO A 207 -7.27 -5.51 2.35
CA PRO A 207 -7.76 -4.79 3.52
C PRO A 207 -7.08 -3.44 3.75
N ALA A 208 -7.74 -2.56 4.52
CA ALA A 208 -7.11 -1.34 5.03
C ALA A 208 -5.89 -1.68 5.88
N TYR A 209 -4.88 -0.80 5.84
CA TYR A 209 -3.59 -0.95 6.53
C TYR A 209 -2.87 -2.26 6.22
N SER A 210 -3.07 -2.79 5.00
CA SER A 210 -2.35 -3.97 4.55
C SER A 210 -0.86 -3.66 4.44
N GLN A 211 -0.13 -4.18 5.42
CA GLN A 211 1.31 -4.24 5.41
C GLN A 211 1.74 -5.69 5.52
N VAL A 212 2.87 -5.92 4.90
CA VAL A 212 3.56 -7.18 4.98
C VAL A 212 4.09 -7.36 6.42
N GLY A 213 3.61 -8.39 7.11
CA GLY A 213 3.80 -8.63 8.55
C GLY A 213 2.50 -8.82 9.34
N SER A 214 1.40 -8.15 8.95
CA SER A 214 0.10 -8.27 9.66
C SER A 214 -0.61 -9.62 9.51
N TYR A 215 -0.11 -10.50 8.62
CA TYR A 215 -0.66 -11.86 8.39
C TYR A 215 0.43 -12.88 7.99
N GLY A 216 1.70 -12.69 8.42
CA GLY A 216 2.77 -13.67 8.16
C GLY A 216 3.38 -13.65 6.75
N VAL A 217 3.21 -12.56 6.00
CA VAL A 217 3.90 -12.33 4.71
C VAL A 217 5.15 -11.48 4.97
N SER A 218 6.30 -11.80 4.35
CA SER A 218 7.61 -11.11 4.52
C SER A 218 7.76 -9.92 3.57
N SER A 219 8.46 -8.85 4.00
CA SER A 219 8.73 -7.60 3.26
C SER A 219 9.17 -7.87 1.82
N ILE A 220 9.14 -6.87 0.93
CA ILE A 220 9.79 -7.00 -0.38
C ILE A 220 11.28 -6.71 -0.22
N PRO A 221 12.21 -7.66 -0.01
CA PRO A 221 13.58 -7.39 -0.38
C PRO A 221 13.71 -7.58 -1.89
N VAL A 222 14.08 -6.50 -2.59
CA VAL A 222 14.57 -6.59 -3.97
C VAL A 222 16.07 -6.35 -3.93
N TYR A 223 16.84 -7.37 -4.33
CA TYR A 223 18.28 -7.32 -4.45
C TYR A 223 18.64 -7.09 -5.91
N PHE A 224 19.20 -5.93 -6.23
CA PHE A 224 19.57 -5.57 -7.60
C PHE A 224 20.85 -4.76 -7.62
N ARG A 225 21.56 -4.79 -8.76
CA ARG A 225 22.77 -4.00 -8.93
C ARG A 225 22.40 -2.54 -9.14
N GLU A 226 23.06 -1.64 -8.41
CA GLU A 226 22.93 -0.19 -8.62
C GLU A 226 23.44 0.17 -10.01
N GLY A 227 22.65 0.97 -10.73
CA GLY A 227 23.05 1.55 -12.00
C GLY A 227 23.95 2.75 -11.70
N LEU A 228 25.25 2.58 -11.86
CA LEU A 228 26.13 3.74 -11.99
C LEU A 228 25.76 4.44 -13.29
N LEU A 229 25.64 5.77 -13.25
CA LEU A 229 25.59 6.59 -14.46
C LEU A 229 26.91 6.31 -15.22
N GLU A 230 26.82 5.56 -16.32
CA GLU A 230 27.90 5.48 -17.32
C GLU A 230 27.93 6.74 -18.17
#